data_AF-A0A661E3K2-F1
#
_entry.id   AF-A0A661E3K2-F1
#
_cell.length_a   1.000
_cell.length_b   1.000
_cell.length_c   1.000
_cell.angle_alpha   90.00
_cell.angle_beta   90.00
_cell.angle_gamma   90.00
#
_symmetry.space_group_name_H-M   'P 1'
#
loop_
_entity.id
_entity.type
_entity.pdbx_description
1 polymer ?
#
loop_
_entity_poly.entity_id
_entity_poly.type
_entity_poly.pdbx_seq_one_letter_code
_entity_poly.pdbx_strand_id
1 'polypeptide(L)'
;MEIDQLKNVIEAILLAAGRPMSIDKLLTMFPEQEQPERGELRDAVEALQADYETRGIALIQVGGGYRIQVRETMQPWIAQLWEEKPARYTRALLETLALIAYRQPVTRGEIEEVRGVSVSTTIIKTLLEREWVHVVGHREVPGRPAMYGTTKKFLDYFSLKSLNELPSLSELRDLNEIGKDLELDLSDIPGIELTPANDEAGVEAEEGADAPPADEVTAAAETTDSDNVATLH
;
A
#
# COMPACT_ATOMS: atom_id res chain seq x y z
N MET A 1 40.80 0.38 8.55
CA MET A 1 40.37 -0.48 9.67
C MET A 1 40.34 -1.92 9.19
N GLU A 2 40.57 -2.90 10.05
CA GLU A 2 40.35 -4.31 9.70
C GLU A 2 38.85 -4.59 9.47
N ILE A 3 38.54 -5.53 8.58
CA ILE A 3 37.15 -5.81 8.16
C ILE A 3 36.25 -6.23 9.34
N ASP A 4 36.76 -7.02 10.27
CA ASP A 4 36.00 -7.47 11.45
C ASP A 4 35.66 -6.31 12.39
N GLN A 5 36.60 -5.36 12.55
CA GLN A 5 36.33 -4.16 13.33
C GLN A 5 35.27 -3.30 12.66
N LEU A 6 35.33 -3.18 11.33
CA LEU A 6 34.35 -2.42 10.56
C LEU A 6 32.95 -3.04 10.63
N LYS A 7 32.83 -4.36 10.53
CA LYS A 7 31.58 -5.11 10.71
C LYS A 7 30.94 -4.82 12.07
N ASN A 8 31.72 -4.88 13.16
CA ASN A 8 31.23 -4.60 14.51
C ASN A 8 30.70 -3.16 14.65
N VAL A 9 31.38 -2.19 14.06
CA VAL A 9 30.93 -0.78 14.08
C VAL A 9 29.62 -0.62 13.29
N ILE A 10 29.53 -1.20 12.09
CA ILE A 10 28.32 -1.16 11.26
C ILE A 10 27.14 -1.83 11.98
N GLU A 11 27.35 -3.02 12.55
CA GLU A 11 26.36 -3.76 13.34
C GLU A 11 25.82 -2.90 14.48
N ALA A 12 26.72 -2.29 15.27
CA ALA A 12 26.35 -1.43 16.40
C ALA A 12 25.55 -0.21 15.95
N ILE A 13 25.98 0.47 14.88
CA ILE A 13 25.29 1.64 14.32
C ILE A 13 23.87 1.26 13.86
N LEU A 14 23.74 0.18 13.08
CA LEU A 14 22.45 -0.24 12.54
C LEU A 14 21.49 -0.68 13.63
N LEU A 15 21.99 -1.41 14.63
CA LEU A 15 21.20 -1.83 15.78
C LEU A 15 20.72 -0.62 16.60
N ALA A 16 21.61 0.33 16.89
CA ALA A 16 21.29 1.53 17.64
C ALA A 16 20.35 2.48 16.87
N ALA A 17 20.49 2.57 15.54
CA ALA A 17 19.66 3.45 14.71
C ALA A 17 18.20 2.99 14.64
N GLY A 18 17.93 1.68 14.70
CA GLY A 18 16.58 1.12 14.64
C GLY A 18 15.82 1.42 13.34
N ARG A 19 16.52 1.86 12.28
CA ARG A 19 15.94 2.30 11.01
C ARG A 19 16.90 2.06 9.83
N PRO A 20 16.42 2.03 8.58
CA PRO A 20 17.28 1.96 7.40
C PRO A 20 18.30 3.09 7.33
N MET A 21 19.55 2.72 7.05
CA MET A 21 20.68 3.64 6.89
C MET A 21 21.34 3.42 5.53
N SER A 22 21.39 4.46 4.69
CA SER A 22 22.13 4.39 3.43
C SER A 22 23.64 4.34 3.70
N ILE A 23 24.40 3.81 2.73
CA ILE A 23 25.88 3.80 2.76
C ILE A 23 26.42 5.21 3.05
N ASP A 24 25.86 6.24 2.39
CA ASP A 24 26.24 7.64 2.63
C ASP A 24 26.04 8.06 4.09
N LYS A 25 24.90 7.70 4.70
CA LYS A 25 24.65 8.02 6.10
C LYS A 25 25.53 7.22 7.05
N LEU A 26 25.80 5.94 6.74
CA LEU A 26 26.73 5.12 7.53
C LEU A 26 28.14 5.73 7.52
N LEU A 27 28.62 6.18 6.37
CA LEU A 27 29.91 6.87 6.24
C LEU A 27 29.99 8.11 7.14
N THR A 28 28.91 8.88 7.26
CA THR A 28 28.89 10.08 8.13
C THR A 28 28.93 9.78 9.63
N MET A 29 28.78 8.51 10.04
CA MET A 29 28.88 8.12 11.46
C MET A 29 30.33 7.93 11.92
N PHE A 30 31.28 7.82 10.98
CA PHE A 30 32.70 7.68 11.28
C PHE A 30 33.35 9.06 11.44
N PRO A 31 34.30 9.22 12.38
CA PRO A 31 35.16 10.40 12.42
C PRO A 31 35.92 10.58 11.09
N GLU A 32 36.18 11.81 10.66
CA GLU A 32 36.83 12.09 9.36
C GLU A 32 38.16 11.35 9.17
N GLN A 33 38.93 11.14 10.25
CA GLN A 33 40.24 10.48 10.18
C GLN A 33 40.14 8.94 10.09
N GLU A 34 38.99 8.37 10.43
CA GLU A 34 38.76 6.92 10.49
C GLU A 34 37.67 6.47 9.50
N GLN A 35 37.24 7.39 8.62
CA GLN A 35 36.19 7.10 7.66
C GLN A 35 36.69 6.08 6.63
N PRO A 36 36.04 4.90 6.52
CA PRO A 36 36.42 3.90 5.54
C PRO A 36 36.05 4.35 4.14
N GLU A 37 36.67 3.73 3.14
CA GLU A 37 36.25 3.94 1.76
C GLU A 37 34.85 3.34 1.51
N ARG A 38 34.15 3.88 0.51
CA ARG A 38 32.80 3.38 0.15
C ARG A 38 32.83 1.89 -0.26
N GLY A 39 33.91 1.43 -0.88
CA GLY A 39 34.11 0.03 -1.25
C GLY A 39 34.23 -0.86 -0.01
N GLU A 40 35.15 -0.52 0.89
CA GLU A 40 35.37 -1.23 2.15
C GLU A 40 34.08 -1.35 2.98
N LEU A 41 33.27 -0.28 3.04
CA LEU A 41 32.00 -0.32 3.76
C LEU A 41 31.01 -1.30 3.13
N ARG A 42 30.97 -1.40 1.80
CA ARG A 42 30.10 -2.36 1.10
C ARG A 42 30.55 -3.79 1.33
N ASP A 43 31.84 -4.03 1.23
CA ASP A 43 32.43 -5.36 1.46
C ASP A 43 32.18 -5.82 2.90
N ALA A 44 32.29 -4.91 3.88
CA ALA A 44 31.98 -5.20 5.27
C ALA A 44 30.47 -5.45 5.50
N VAL A 45 29.58 -4.71 4.82
CA VAL A 45 28.13 -4.97 4.86
C VAL A 45 27.82 -6.37 4.31
N GLU A 46 28.38 -6.74 3.16
CA GLU A 46 28.18 -8.06 2.54
C GLU A 46 28.71 -9.17 3.44
N ALA A 47 29.90 -9.01 4.02
CA ALA A 47 30.46 -9.95 4.98
C ALA A 47 29.57 -10.08 6.24
N LEU A 48 28.98 -8.99 6.72
CA LEU A 48 28.05 -9.02 7.85
C LEU A 48 26.71 -9.69 7.48
N GLN A 49 26.25 -9.55 6.24
CA GLN A 49 25.08 -10.29 5.75
C GLN A 49 25.33 -11.81 5.77
N ALA A 50 26.51 -12.25 5.33
CA ALA A 50 26.91 -13.66 5.35
C ALA A 50 26.95 -14.22 6.79
N ASP A 51 27.52 -13.47 7.75
CA ASP A 51 27.54 -13.86 9.17
C ASP A 51 26.14 -14.10 9.75
N TYR A 52 25.13 -13.40 9.22
CA TYR A 52 23.75 -13.46 9.69
C TYR A 52 22.94 -14.58 9.03
N GLU A 53 23.46 -15.30 8.03
CA GLU A 53 22.73 -16.36 7.33
C GLU A 53 22.17 -17.42 8.28
N THR A 54 22.93 -17.78 9.32
CA THR A 54 22.56 -18.81 10.30
C THR A 54 21.88 -18.26 11.55
N ARG A 55 21.66 -16.93 11.63
CA ARG A 55 21.07 -16.27 12.81
C ARG A 55 19.58 -16.00 12.62
N GLY A 56 18.86 -15.78 13.74
CA GLY A 56 17.45 -15.38 13.73
C GLY A 56 17.20 -13.93 13.25
N ILE A 57 18.27 -13.17 13.00
CA ILE A 57 18.23 -11.83 12.42
C ILE A 57 18.89 -11.85 11.04
N ALA A 58 18.53 -10.86 10.21
CA ALA A 58 19.07 -10.64 8.89
C ALA A 58 19.39 -9.16 8.69
N LEU A 59 20.49 -8.89 7.98
CA LEU A 59 20.82 -7.57 7.50
C LEU A 59 20.27 -7.46 6.08
N ILE A 60 19.25 -6.62 5.90
CA ILE A 60 18.56 -6.50 4.61
C ILE A 60 18.76 -5.10 4.03
N GLN A 61 18.72 -5.03 2.70
CA GLN A 61 18.68 -3.77 1.97
C GLN A 61 17.22 -3.46 1.61
N VAL A 62 16.83 -2.22 1.82
CA VAL A 62 15.52 -1.63 1.50
C VAL A 62 15.74 -0.27 0.81
N GLY A 63 14.68 0.38 0.33
CA GLY A 63 14.75 1.63 -0.42
C GLY A 63 15.51 2.76 0.29
N GLY A 64 15.48 2.79 1.63
CA GLY A 64 16.18 3.73 2.49
C GLY A 64 17.64 3.36 2.82
N GLY A 65 18.08 2.13 2.52
CA GLY A 65 19.43 1.64 2.83
C GLY A 65 19.41 0.27 3.50
N TYR A 66 20.32 0.03 4.44
CA TYR A 66 20.45 -1.25 5.14
C TYR A 66 19.85 -1.17 6.55
N ARG A 67 19.24 -2.26 7.03
CA ARG A 67 18.77 -2.41 8.42
C ARG A 67 18.86 -3.85 8.89
N ILE A 68 18.97 -4.02 10.22
CA ILE A 68 18.85 -5.32 10.87
C ILE A 68 17.36 -5.58 11.14
N GLN A 69 16.88 -6.77 10.79
CA GLN A 69 15.52 -7.22 11.07
C GLN A 69 15.51 -8.65 11.58
N VAL A 70 14.44 -9.00 12.30
CA VAL A 70 14.18 -10.38 12.67
C VAL A 70 13.67 -11.15 11.45
N ARG A 71 14.14 -12.38 11.27
CA ARG A 71 13.67 -13.26 10.18
C ARG A 71 12.22 -13.64 10.39
N GLU A 72 11.48 -13.77 9.29
CA GLU A 72 10.09 -14.21 9.31
C GLU A 72 9.91 -15.58 9.96
N THR A 73 10.88 -16.47 9.81
CA THR A 73 10.89 -17.77 10.48
C THR A 73 10.79 -17.66 12.00
N MET A 74 11.18 -16.53 12.61
CA MET A 74 11.13 -16.32 14.06
C MET A 74 9.77 -15.79 14.57
N GLN A 75 8.83 -15.46 13.67
CA GLN A 75 7.50 -14.91 14.01
C GLN A 75 6.77 -15.66 15.13
N PRO A 76 6.71 -17.02 15.15
CA PRO A 76 5.98 -17.75 16.18
C PRO A 76 6.43 -17.45 17.61
N TRP A 77 7.70 -17.09 17.80
CA TRP A 77 8.28 -16.81 19.11
C TRP A 77 8.19 -15.34 19.49
N ILE A 78 8.39 -14.42 18.53
CA ILE A 78 8.41 -12.98 18.81
C ILE A 78 7.01 -12.36 18.86
N ALA A 79 6.00 -13.01 18.27
CA ALA A 79 4.62 -12.49 18.24
C ALA A 79 4.08 -12.22 19.66
N GLN A 80 4.52 -12.98 20.65
CA GLN A 80 4.13 -12.83 22.05
C GLN A 80 4.66 -11.55 22.71
N LEU A 81 5.67 -10.89 22.12
CA LEU A 81 6.24 -9.65 22.65
C LEU A 81 5.32 -8.44 22.44
N TRP A 82 4.36 -8.53 21.51
CA TRP A 82 3.40 -7.47 21.24
C TRP A 82 2.06 -7.80 21.91
N GLU A 83 1.77 -7.14 23.03
CA GLU A 83 0.53 -7.30 23.80
C GLU A 83 -0.71 -6.82 23.02
N GLU A 84 -0.54 -5.84 22.13
CA GLU A 84 -1.59 -5.35 21.23
C GLU A 84 -1.29 -5.74 19.78
N LYS A 85 -2.27 -6.39 19.12
CA LYS A 85 -2.20 -6.59 17.67
C LYS A 85 -2.19 -5.22 17.00
N PRO A 86 -1.20 -4.89 16.16
CA PRO A 86 -1.18 -3.62 15.44
C PRO A 86 -2.48 -3.46 14.63
N ALA A 87 -3.00 -2.23 14.58
CA ALA A 87 -4.23 -1.92 13.86
C ALA A 87 -4.15 -2.47 12.42
N ARG A 88 -5.04 -3.41 12.09
CA ARG A 88 -5.10 -4.01 10.76
C ARG A 88 -5.52 -2.95 9.74
N TYR A 89 -4.86 -2.94 8.58
CA TYR A 89 -5.27 -2.08 7.48
C TYR A 89 -6.50 -2.65 6.79
N THR A 90 -7.42 -1.78 6.39
CA THR A 90 -8.59 -2.21 5.63
C THR A 90 -8.17 -2.62 4.22
N ARG A 91 -8.92 -3.57 3.64
CA ARG A 91 -8.74 -4.01 2.25
C ARG A 91 -8.78 -2.83 1.27
N ALA A 92 -9.73 -1.91 1.43
CA ALA A 92 -9.84 -0.73 0.57
C ALA A 92 -8.59 0.17 0.61
N LEU A 93 -7.94 0.31 1.77
CA LEU A 93 -6.69 1.07 1.89
C LEU A 93 -5.55 0.38 1.13
N LEU A 94 -5.39 -0.93 1.32
CA LEU A 94 -4.34 -1.71 0.67
C LEU A 94 -4.53 -1.80 -0.85
N GLU A 95 -5.77 -1.97 -1.33
CA GLU A 95 -6.11 -1.94 -2.76
C GLU A 95 -5.77 -0.59 -3.40
N THR A 96 -6.14 0.50 -2.73
CA THR A 96 -5.82 1.86 -3.20
C THR A 96 -4.32 2.07 -3.28
N LEU A 97 -3.58 1.64 -2.25
CA LEU A 97 -2.12 1.73 -2.21
C LEU A 97 -1.47 0.90 -3.32
N ALA A 98 -1.94 -0.33 -3.54
CA ALA A 98 -1.45 -1.18 -4.62
C ALA A 98 -1.64 -0.51 -5.98
N LEU A 99 -2.83 0.06 -6.26
CA LEU A 99 -3.06 0.78 -7.51
C LEU A 99 -2.11 1.96 -7.70
N ILE A 100 -1.81 2.72 -6.64
CA ILE A 100 -0.81 3.78 -6.70
C ILE A 100 0.58 3.20 -6.99
N ALA A 101 0.99 2.13 -6.31
CA ALA A 101 2.31 1.51 -6.50
C ALA A 101 2.53 1.02 -7.94
N TYR A 102 1.53 0.37 -8.55
CA TYR A 102 1.64 -0.20 -9.91
C TYR A 102 1.35 0.78 -11.04
N ARG A 103 0.61 1.87 -10.80
CA ARG A 103 0.20 2.82 -11.85
C ARG A 103 0.68 4.26 -11.68
N GLN A 104 1.53 4.54 -10.70
CA GLN A 104 2.09 5.88 -10.52
C GLN A 104 2.79 6.39 -11.80
N PRO A 105 2.68 7.70 -12.11
CA PRO A 105 1.88 8.71 -11.40
C PRO A 105 0.38 8.61 -11.74
N VAL A 106 -0.48 8.52 -10.72
CA VAL A 106 -1.93 8.30 -10.89
C VAL A 106 -2.79 9.28 -10.09
N THR A 107 -3.94 9.69 -10.63
CA THR A 107 -4.91 10.59 -9.98
C THR A 107 -5.97 9.81 -9.21
N ARG A 108 -6.69 10.47 -8.27
CA ARG A 108 -7.82 9.82 -7.56
C ARG A 108 -8.88 9.29 -8.53
N GLY A 109 -9.22 10.07 -9.56
CA GLY A 109 -10.23 9.66 -10.54
C GLY A 109 -9.84 8.41 -11.32
N GLU A 110 -8.58 8.29 -11.74
CA GLU A 110 -8.06 7.09 -12.42
C GLU A 110 -8.08 5.86 -11.49
N ILE A 111 -7.85 6.05 -10.19
CA ILE A 111 -7.98 4.95 -9.21
C ILE A 111 -9.45 4.50 -9.09
N GLU A 112 -10.39 5.45 -9.01
CA GLU A 112 -11.83 5.18 -8.91
C GLU A 112 -12.35 4.46 -10.16
N GLU A 113 -11.91 4.87 -11.35
CA GLU A 113 -12.23 4.23 -12.62
C GLU A 113 -11.82 2.76 -12.65
N VAL A 114 -10.60 2.44 -12.19
CA VAL A 114 -10.11 1.06 -12.14
C VAL A 114 -10.83 0.22 -11.08
N ARG A 115 -11.21 0.80 -9.95
CA ARG A 115 -11.91 0.07 -8.86
C ARG A 115 -13.41 -0.08 -9.12
N GLY A 116 -13.99 0.73 -10.00
CA GLY A 116 -15.44 0.80 -10.22
C GLY A 116 -16.24 1.37 -9.04
N VAL A 117 -15.56 1.85 -7.99
CA VAL A 117 -16.17 2.43 -6.78
C VAL A 117 -15.38 3.65 -6.31
N SER A 118 -16.04 4.56 -5.62
CA SER A 118 -15.41 5.77 -5.10
C SER A 118 -14.33 5.44 -4.05
N VAL A 119 -13.28 6.26 -4.02
CA VAL A 119 -12.20 6.16 -3.05
C VAL A 119 -12.41 7.24 -2.00
N SER A 120 -12.58 6.83 -0.75
CA SER A 120 -12.74 7.76 0.36
C SER A 120 -11.53 8.72 0.46
N THR A 121 -11.80 10.02 0.57
CA THR A 121 -10.77 11.04 0.81
C THR A 121 -9.93 10.73 2.04
N THR A 122 -10.51 10.07 3.05
CA THR A 122 -9.80 9.63 4.25
C THR A 122 -8.68 8.64 3.93
N ILE A 123 -8.89 7.71 2.98
CA ILE A 123 -7.85 6.74 2.59
C ILE A 123 -6.63 7.46 2.02
N ILE A 124 -6.84 8.38 1.07
CA ILE A 124 -5.75 9.17 0.49
C ILE A 124 -5.03 9.98 1.56
N LYS A 125 -5.79 10.63 2.46
CA LYS A 125 -5.22 11.38 3.58
C LYS A 125 -4.34 10.49 4.48
N THR A 126 -4.82 9.30 4.85
CA THR A 126 -4.06 8.35 5.68
C THR A 126 -2.78 7.88 4.97
N LEU A 127 -2.81 7.62 3.66
CA LEU A 127 -1.61 7.22 2.90
C LEU A 127 -0.56 8.34 2.84
N LEU A 128 -0.99 9.60 2.73
CA LEU A 128 -0.13 10.78 2.77
C LEU A 128 0.45 11.01 4.18
N GLU A 129 -0.37 10.92 5.23
CA GLU A 129 0.06 11.10 6.64
C GLU A 129 1.07 10.04 7.07
N ARG A 130 0.91 8.80 6.58
CA ARG A 130 1.90 7.73 6.79
C ARG A 130 3.17 7.92 5.97
N GLU A 131 3.18 8.88 5.05
CA GLU A 131 4.22 9.15 4.06
C GLU A 131 4.52 7.93 3.18
N TRP A 132 3.54 7.05 2.94
CA TRP A 132 3.70 5.97 1.96
C TRP A 132 3.53 6.49 0.53
N VAL A 133 2.72 7.53 0.39
CA VAL A 133 2.43 8.21 -0.87
C VAL A 133 2.75 9.69 -0.72
N HIS A 134 3.10 10.34 -1.82
CA HIS A 134 3.22 11.80 -1.92
C HIS A 134 2.57 12.32 -3.22
N VAL A 135 2.37 13.63 -3.30
CA VAL A 135 1.95 14.29 -4.54
C VAL A 135 3.18 14.49 -5.44
N VAL A 136 3.14 13.92 -6.64
CA VAL A 136 4.19 14.02 -7.66
C VAL A 136 3.99 15.29 -8.51
N GLY A 137 2.74 15.71 -8.69
CA GLY A 137 2.37 16.87 -9.50
C GLY A 137 0.86 16.96 -9.69
N HIS A 138 0.42 17.74 -10.68
CA HIS A 138 -0.99 17.86 -11.04
C HIS A 138 -1.18 17.62 -12.54
N ARG A 139 -2.27 16.96 -12.92
CA ARG A 139 -2.58 16.66 -14.33
C ARG A 139 -3.09 17.92 -15.05
N GLU A 140 -2.71 18.11 -16.31
CA GLU A 140 -3.17 19.24 -17.15
C GLU A 140 -4.54 18.97 -17.80
N VAL A 141 -5.55 18.74 -16.97
CA VAL A 141 -6.95 18.58 -17.37
C VAL A 141 -7.84 19.51 -16.53
N PRO A 142 -9.11 19.76 -16.92
CA PRO A 142 -10.02 20.55 -16.10
C PRO A 142 -10.07 20.07 -14.64
N GLY A 143 -9.96 21.00 -13.70
CA GLY A 143 -9.88 20.69 -12.26
C GLY A 143 -8.47 20.37 -11.74
N ARG A 144 -7.47 20.21 -12.62
CA ARG A 144 -6.05 19.98 -12.31
C ARG A 144 -5.83 19.01 -11.12
N PRO A 145 -6.33 17.77 -11.19
CA PRO A 145 -6.25 16.84 -10.06
C PRO A 145 -4.80 16.49 -9.73
N ALA A 146 -4.54 16.29 -8.44
CA ALA A 146 -3.24 15.82 -7.95
C ALA A 146 -2.93 14.40 -8.44
N MET A 147 -1.66 14.16 -8.77
CA MET A 147 -1.11 12.85 -9.12
C MET A 147 -0.25 12.32 -7.96
N TYR A 148 -0.42 11.05 -7.64
CA TYR A 148 0.18 10.37 -6.51
C TYR A 148 1.25 9.38 -6.95
N GLY A 149 2.27 9.22 -6.10
CA GLY A 149 3.34 8.23 -6.24
C GLY A 149 3.84 7.76 -4.87
N THR A 150 4.47 6.60 -4.83
CA THR A 150 5.01 6.00 -3.60
C THR A 150 6.33 6.63 -3.16
N THR A 151 6.64 6.55 -1.87
CA THR A 151 7.88 7.10 -1.30
C THR A 151 8.91 5.99 -0.97
N LYS A 152 10.10 6.39 -0.50
CA LYS A 152 11.06 5.46 0.12
C LYS A 152 10.52 4.80 1.39
N LYS A 153 9.67 5.49 2.15
CA LYS A 153 9.07 4.93 3.37
C LYS A 153 8.09 3.81 3.06
N PHE A 154 7.40 3.87 1.91
CA PHE A 154 6.66 2.73 1.38
C PHE A 154 7.59 1.53 1.16
N LEU A 155 8.68 1.73 0.41
CA LEU A 155 9.65 0.66 0.15
C LEU A 155 10.22 0.08 1.47
N ASP A 156 10.58 0.94 2.43
CA ASP A 156 11.08 0.52 3.73
C ASP A 156 10.03 -0.25 4.54
N TYR A 157 8.76 0.17 4.48
CA TYR A 157 7.69 -0.52 5.20
C TYR A 157 7.46 -1.92 4.66
N PHE A 158 7.42 -2.07 3.33
CA PHE A 158 7.19 -3.35 2.65
C PHE A 158 8.49 -4.16 2.41
N SER A 159 9.62 -3.75 3.01
CA SER A 159 10.92 -4.41 2.87
C SER A 159 11.41 -4.58 1.42
N LEU A 160 11.13 -3.59 0.56
CA LEU A 160 11.52 -3.57 -0.84
C LEU A 160 12.74 -2.66 -1.06
N LYS A 161 13.64 -3.02 -1.97
CA LYS A 161 14.73 -2.16 -2.44
C LYS A 161 14.26 -1.15 -3.47
N SER A 162 13.33 -1.57 -4.33
CA SER A 162 12.80 -0.77 -5.42
C SER A 162 11.40 -1.24 -5.83
N LEU A 163 10.70 -0.42 -6.61
CA LEU A 163 9.38 -0.77 -7.14
C LEU A 163 9.40 -1.98 -8.09
N ASN A 164 10.56 -2.34 -8.64
CA ASN A 164 10.70 -3.49 -9.53
C ASN A 164 10.62 -4.83 -8.78
N GLU A 165 10.74 -4.82 -7.45
CA GLU A 165 10.57 -6.02 -6.60
C GLU A 165 9.11 -6.24 -6.21
N LEU A 166 8.19 -5.37 -6.67
CA LEU A 166 6.77 -5.62 -6.50
C LEU A 166 6.36 -6.86 -7.31
N PRO A 167 5.59 -7.79 -6.72
CA PRO A 167 5.11 -8.96 -7.43
C PRO A 167 4.27 -8.53 -8.64
N SER A 168 4.31 -9.30 -9.72
CA SER A 168 3.43 -9.06 -10.85
C SER A 168 1.95 -9.19 -10.45
N LEU A 169 1.07 -8.49 -11.17
CA LEU A 169 -0.37 -8.61 -10.95
C LEU A 169 -0.90 -10.05 -11.13
N SER A 170 -0.18 -10.89 -11.88
CA SER A 170 -0.49 -12.31 -12.05
C SER A 170 -0.16 -13.11 -10.78
N GLU A 171 1.00 -12.87 -10.16
CA GLU A 171 1.39 -13.50 -8.87
C GLU A 171 0.47 -13.05 -7.71
N LEU A 172 -0.13 -11.85 -7.82
CA LEU A 172 -1.11 -11.36 -6.85
C LEU A 172 -2.45 -12.10 -6.88
N ARG A 173 -2.81 -12.75 -7.99
CA ARG A 173 -4.03 -13.58 -8.04
C ARG A 173 -3.89 -14.83 -7.17
N ASP A 174 -2.68 -15.36 -7.07
CA ASP A 174 -2.33 -16.48 -6.20
C ASP A 174 -2.19 -16.02 -4.73
N LEU A 175 -1.82 -14.76 -4.48
CA LEU A 175 -1.76 -14.15 -3.13
C LEU A 175 -3.13 -14.02 -2.42
N ASN A 176 -4.27 -14.16 -3.11
CA ASN A 176 -5.56 -14.33 -2.43
C ASN A 176 -5.61 -15.63 -1.60
N GLU A 177 -4.78 -16.62 -1.93
CA GLU A 177 -4.57 -17.81 -1.09
C GLU A 177 -3.65 -17.50 0.09
N ILE A 178 -2.62 -16.65 -0.08
CA ILE A 178 -1.72 -16.21 1.01
C ILE A 178 -2.42 -15.32 2.04
N GLY A 179 -3.49 -14.62 1.67
CA GLY A 179 -4.39 -13.97 2.64
C GLY A 179 -4.94 -14.94 3.69
N LYS A 180 -5.10 -16.23 3.35
CA LYS A 180 -5.48 -17.29 4.30
C LYS A 180 -4.31 -17.71 5.21
N ASP A 181 -3.07 -17.70 4.72
CA ASP A 181 -1.87 -18.07 5.49
C ASP A 181 -1.40 -16.95 6.44
N LEU A 182 -1.73 -15.69 6.15
CA LEU A 182 -1.36 -14.53 6.98
C LEU A 182 -2.28 -14.28 8.19
N GLU A 183 -3.24 -15.19 8.48
CA GLU A 183 -4.37 -14.96 9.42
C GLU A 183 -4.99 -13.55 9.26
N LEU A 184 -5.00 -13.03 8.03
CA LEU A 184 -5.89 -11.96 7.66
C LEU A 184 -7.26 -12.62 7.54
N ASP A 185 -7.95 -12.77 8.67
CA ASP A 185 -9.34 -13.16 8.65
C ASP A 185 -10.14 -12.06 7.96
N LEU A 186 -10.33 -12.24 6.65
CA LEU A 186 -11.10 -11.38 5.77
C LEU A 186 -12.61 -11.65 5.88
N SER A 187 -13.02 -12.64 6.69
CA SER A 187 -14.43 -13.02 6.86
C SER A 187 -15.20 -12.09 7.80
N ASP A 188 -14.51 -11.32 8.63
CA ASP A 188 -15.12 -10.37 9.59
C ASP A 188 -15.42 -8.97 9.00
N ILE A 189 -15.39 -8.80 7.68
CA ILE A 189 -15.74 -7.52 7.04
C ILE A 189 -17.26 -7.45 6.85
N PRO A 190 -18.00 -6.59 7.59
CA PRO A 190 -19.44 -6.43 7.37
C PRO A 190 -19.67 -5.82 5.98
N GLY A 191 -20.41 -6.51 5.12
CA GLY A 191 -20.79 -6.04 3.78
C GLY A 191 -20.19 -6.82 2.60
N ILE A 192 -19.53 -7.96 2.83
CA ILE A 192 -19.16 -8.89 1.76
C ILE A 192 -20.20 -10.02 1.70
N GLU A 193 -21.20 -9.90 0.82
CA GLU A 193 -21.93 -11.07 0.34
C GLU A 193 -21.04 -11.78 -0.68
N LEU A 194 -20.44 -12.90 -0.26
CA LEU A 194 -19.85 -13.87 -1.17
C LEU A 194 -21.00 -14.60 -1.86
N THR A 195 -21.32 -14.22 -3.11
CA THR A 195 -22.09 -15.14 -3.95
C THR A 195 -21.14 -16.26 -4.39
N PRO A 196 -21.41 -17.52 -4.03
CA PRO A 196 -20.62 -18.62 -4.57
C PRO A 196 -20.94 -18.73 -6.06
N ALA A 197 -19.90 -18.65 -6.88
CA ALA A 197 -19.97 -19.02 -8.29
C ALA A 197 -20.24 -20.54 -8.36
N ASN A 198 -21.51 -20.92 -8.47
CA ASN A 198 -21.88 -22.22 -8.99
C ASN A 198 -22.25 -22.05 -10.46
N ASP A 199 -21.36 -22.55 -11.31
CA ASP A 199 -21.72 -23.06 -12.63
C ASP A 199 -22.78 -24.14 -12.46
N GLU A 200 -24.02 -23.89 -12.91
CA GLU A 200 -24.81 -24.93 -13.58
C GLU A 200 -25.63 -24.30 -14.69
N ALA A 201 -25.35 -24.78 -15.91
CA ALA A 201 -26.16 -24.59 -17.08
C ALA A 201 -27.54 -25.26 -16.89
N GLY A 202 -28.61 -24.55 -17.22
CA GLY A 202 -29.97 -25.08 -17.25
C GLY A 202 -30.85 -24.22 -18.13
N VAL A 203 -30.96 -24.62 -19.39
CA VAL A 203 -31.91 -24.11 -20.39
C VAL A 203 -33.34 -24.37 -19.90
N GLU A 204 -34.24 -23.39 -20.01
CA GLU A 204 -35.59 -23.59 -20.56
C GLU A 204 -36.31 -22.24 -20.78
N ALA A 205 -37.03 -22.19 -21.89
CA ALA A 205 -37.78 -21.06 -22.42
C ALA A 205 -39.28 -21.21 -22.10
N GLU A 206 -40.03 -20.18 -22.50
CA GLU A 206 -41.51 -20.07 -22.61
C GLU A 206 -42.25 -19.68 -21.31
N GLU A 207 -43.33 -18.89 -21.30
CA GLU A 207 -44.13 -18.16 -22.29
C GLU A 207 -45.11 -17.26 -21.49
N GLY A 208 -45.73 -16.28 -22.15
CA GLY A 208 -47.06 -15.75 -21.78
C GLY A 208 -47.07 -14.42 -21.03
N ALA A 209 -47.37 -13.32 -21.73
CA ALA A 209 -48.71 -12.67 -21.77
C ALA A 209 -49.00 -11.91 -20.45
N ASP A 210 -49.19 -10.60 -20.43
CA ASP A 210 -50.22 -9.86 -21.13
C ASP A 210 -50.01 -8.35 -20.88
N ALA A 211 -50.37 -7.52 -21.85
CA ALA A 211 -50.42 -6.07 -21.73
C ALA A 211 -51.62 -5.57 -22.55
N PRO A 212 -52.10 -4.35 -22.28
CA PRO A 212 -52.95 -3.89 -21.19
C PRO A 212 -54.38 -3.62 -21.74
N PRO A 213 -55.20 -2.78 -21.09
CA PRO A 213 -55.60 -1.59 -21.84
C PRO A 213 -55.72 -0.30 -21.03
N ALA A 214 -55.83 0.77 -21.82
CA ALA A 214 -55.87 2.19 -21.49
C ALA A 214 -57.28 2.70 -21.11
N ASP A 215 -57.31 3.88 -20.48
CA ASP A 215 -58.21 5.02 -20.74
C ASP A 215 -57.63 6.23 -19.96
N GLU A 216 -57.16 7.35 -20.55
CA GLU A 216 -57.90 8.49 -21.14
C GLU A 216 -58.94 9.10 -20.15
N VAL A 217 -59.09 10.40 -19.83
CA VAL A 217 -58.72 11.72 -20.39
C VAL A 217 -58.92 12.76 -19.26
N THR A 218 -58.15 13.86 -19.13
CA THR A 218 -58.49 15.31 -19.32
C THR A 218 -57.92 16.10 -18.13
N ALA A 219 -57.07 17.14 -18.24
CA ALA A 219 -57.11 18.45 -18.89
C ALA A 219 -57.51 19.62 -17.94
N ALA A 220 -56.78 20.73 -18.11
CA ALA A 220 -56.99 22.12 -17.64
C ALA A 220 -56.51 22.47 -16.20
N ALA A 221 -55.41 23.23 -16.05
CA ALA A 221 -55.28 24.71 -16.16
C ALA A 221 -55.49 25.37 -14.77
N GLU A 222 -54.82 26.43 -14.29
CA GLU A 222 -53.88 27.41 -14.83
C GLU A 222 -53.34 28.25 -13.63
N THR A 223 -52.10 28.74 -13.75
CA THR A 223 -51.54 30.04 -13.32
C THR A 223 -51.72 30.61 -11.90
N THR A 224 -50.60 31.02 -11.28
CA THR A 224 -50.14 32.42 -11.02
C THR A 224 -48.90 32.32 -10.12
N ASP A 225 -47.67 32.64 -10.56
CA ASP A 225 -47.05 33.95 -10.81
C ASP A 225 -46.52 34.66 -9.54
N SER A 226 -45.36 35.29 -9.74
CA SER A 226 -44.69 36.36 -8.98
C SER A 226 -43.82 36.05 -7.74
N ASP A 227 -42.50 36.17 -7.98
CA ASP A 227 -41.55 37.07 -7.32
C ASP A 227 -41.56 37.23 -5.79
N ASN A 228 -40.40 36.94 -5.17
CA ASN A 228 -39.76 37.99 -4.37
C ASN A 228 -38.23 37.84 -4.24
N VAL A 229 -37.59 39.00 -4.27
CA VAL A 229 -36.17 39.32 -4.21
C VAL A 229 -35.70 39.49 -2.74
N ALA A 230 -34.38 39.56 -2.55
CA ALA A 230 -33.62 40.16 -1.42
C ALA A 230 -33.20 39.19 -0.29
N THR A 231 -32.07 39.29 0.39
CA THR A 231 -30.80 40.08 0.33
C THR A 231 -29.89 39.50 1.44
N LEU A 232 -28.58 39.70 1.30
CA LEU A 232 -27.50 39.63 2.32
C LEU A 232 -27.92 39.73 3.81
N HIS A 233 -27.27 38.91 4.65
CA HIS A 233 -26.29 39.42 5.63
C HIS A 233 -25.21 38.39 5.97
#